data_AF-A0A4Q3UNI5-F1
#
_entry.id   AF-A0A4Q3UNI5-F1
#
_cell.length_a   1.000
_cell.length_b   1.000
_cell.length_c   1.000
_cell.angle_alpha   90.00
_cell.angle_beta   90.00
_cell.angle_gamma   90.00
#
_symmetry.space_group_name_H-M   'P 1'
#
loop_
_entity.id
_entity.type
_entity.pdbx_description
1 polymer ?
#
loop_
_entity_poly.entity_id
_entity_poly.type
_entity_poly.pdbx_seq_one_letter_code
_entity_poly.pdbx_strand_id
1 'polypeptide(L)'
;MDFNDAPEEAAFRAEARAWLEKTLDQPNAKANVRLDGPEGLKRAKDYQAKKAAAGFAGLTWRKEAGGRELPPIFSVIFNQEEQ
;
A
#
# COMPACT_ATOMS: atom_id res chain seq x y z
N MET A 1 -19.52 18.88 4.02
CA MET A 1 -18.10 18.63 3.69
C MET A 1 -17.68 17.56 4.68
N ASP A 2 -17.97 16.32 4.33
CA ASP A 2 -18.02 15.20 5.26
C ASP A 2 -16.71 14.41 5.14
N PHE A 3 -15.81 14.67 6.09
CA PHE A 3 -14.50 14.05 6.24
C PHE A 3 -14.57 12.71 6.99
N ASN A 4 -15.75 12.08 7.04
CA ASN A 4 -15.86 10.74 7.59
C ASN A 4 -15.42 9.77 6.50
N ASP A 5 -14.20 9.24 6.62
CA ASP A 5 -13.84 7.98 5.95
C ASP A 5 -15.01 7.02 6.16
N ALA A 6 -15.56 6.46 5.08
CA ALA A 6 -16.54 5.39 5.18
C ALA A 6 -15.95 4.27 6.06
N PRO A 7 -16.78 3.52 6.80
CA PRO A 7 -16.29 2.42 7.64
C PRO A 7 -15.41 1.43 6.87
N GLU A 8 -15.66 1.27 5.56
CA GLU A 8 -14.86 0.46 4.64
C GLU A 8 -13.45 1.04 4.41
N GLU A 9 -13.32 2.37 4.28
CA GLU A 9 -12.06 3.09 4.12
C GLU A 9 -11.20 2.99 5.38
N ALA A 10 -11.81 3.15 6.55
CA ALA A 10 -11.13 3.01 7.84
C ALA A 10 -10.62 1.57 8.08
N ALA A 11 -11.43 0.56 7.74
CA ALA A 11 -11.02 -0.84 7.81
C ALA A 11 -9.85 -1.13 6.87
N PHE A 12 -9.89 -0.62 5.64
CA PHE A 12 -8.81 -0.77 4.68
C PHE A 12 -7.52 -0.05 5.14
N ARG A 13 -7.64 1.14 5.74
CA ARG A 13 -6.49 1.87 6.31
C ARG A 13 -5.79 1.02 7.38
N ALA A 14 -6.55 0.40 8.28
CA ALA A 14 -5.98 -0.49 9.30
C ALA A 14 -5.31 -1.74 8.69
N GLU A 15 -5.91 -2.36 7.66
CA GLU A 15 -5.31 -3.48 6.93
C GLU A 15 -3.99 -3.07 6.24
N ALA A 16 -3.99 -1.93 5.53
CA ALA A 16 -2.82 -1.39 4.85
C ALA A 16 -1.68 -1.11 5.82
N ARG A 17 -1.98 -0.49 6.96
CA ARG A 17 -1.00 -0.21 8.01
C ARG A 17 -0.41 -1.47 8.63
N ALA A 18 -1.26 -2.42 9.04
CA ALA A 18 -0.79 -3.68 9.59
C ALA A 18 0.10 -4.46 8.58
N TRP A 19 -0.25 -4.38 7.29
CA TRP A 19 0.56 -4.95 6.23
C TRP A 19 1.91 -4.23 6.05
N LEU A 20 1.93 -2.90 6.06
CA LEU A 20 3.16 -2.10 5.98
C LEU A 20 4.09 -2.39 7.16
N GLU A 21 3.56 -2.42 8.38
CA GLU A 21 4.33 -2.72 9.59
C GLU A 21 4.96 -4.11 9.52
N LYS A 22 4.22 -5.12 9.05
CA LYS A 22 4.73 -6.48 8.84
C LYS A 22 5.75 -6.57 7.68
N THR A 23 5.57 -5.76 6.64
CA THR A 23 6.39 -5.80 5.42
C THR A 23 7.73 -5.10 5.60
N LEU A 24 7.71 -3.98 6.33
CA LEU A 24 8.87 -3.13 6.58
C LEU A 24 9.49 -3.39 7.96
N ASP A 25 8.89 -4.26 8.77
CA ASP A 25 9.32 -4.66 10.12
C ASP A 25 9.53 -3.45 11.05
N GLN A 26 8.73 -2.39 10.85
CA GLN A 26 8.83 -1.16 11.63
C GLN A 26 7.42 -0.68 12.03
N PRO A 27 7.25 -0.19 13.27
CA PRO A 27 6.00 0.44 13.67
C PRO A 27 5.84 1.78 12.94
N ASN A 28 4.66 2.03 12.37
CA ASN A 28 4.39 3.19 11.49
C ASN A 28 5.35 3.30 10.30
N ALA A 29 5.76 2.16 9.74
CA ALA A 29 6.71 2.14 8.64
C ALA A 29 6.16 2.87 7.42
N LYS A 30 6.78 4.02 7.11
CA LYS A 30 6.57 4.71 5.84
C LYS A 30 7.48 4.07 4.82
N ALA A 31 6.94 3.66 3.67
CA ALA A 31 7.75 3.09 2.59
C ALA A 31 8.51 4.17 1.81
N ASN A 32 8.92 5.26 2.47
CA ASN A 32 9.91 6.21 1.99
C ASN A 32 11.27 5.52 1.87
N VAL A 33 11.35 4.54 0.97
CA VAL A 33 12.57 3.86 0.58
C VAL A 33 13.38 4.88 -0.17
N ARG A 34 14.33 5.51 0.53
CA ARG A 34 15.36 6.28 -0.15
C ARG A 34 16.06 5.35 -1.13
N LEU A 35 15.98 5.68 -2.41
CA LEU A 35 16.73 5.02 -3.49
C LEU A 35 18.20 5.48 -3.43
N ASP A 36 18.85 5.23 -2.29
CA ASP A 36 20.27 5.54 -2.12
C ASP A 36 21.09 4.34 -2.62
N GLY A 37 21.57 4.45 -3.85
CA GLY A 37 22.43 3.45 -4.47
C GLY A 37 21.75 2.12 -4.87
N PRO A 38 22.55 1.11 -5.29
CA PRO A 38 22.05 -0.17 -5.78
C PRO A 38 21.31 -1.00 -4.70
N GLU A 39 21.64 -0.81 -3.42
CA GLU A 39 20.93 -1.44 -2.31
C GLU A 39 19.54 -0.85 -2.06
N GLY A 40 19.39 0.48 -2.19
CA GLY A 40 18.08 1.15 -2.15
C GLY A 40 17.15 0.65 -3.26
N LEU A 41 17.69 0.45 -4.47
CA LEU A 41 16.93 -0.10 -5.60
C LEU A 41 16.48 -1.55 -5.35
N LYS A 42 17.33 -2.37 -4.71
CA LYS A 42 16.99 -3.75 -4.36
C LYS A 42 15.87 -3.80 -3.32
N ARG A 43 15.94 -2.96 -2.28
CA ARG A 43 14.86 -2.80 -1.28
C ARG A 43 13.56 -2.30 -1.92
N ALA A 44 13.63 -1.31 -2.80
CA ALA A 44 12.45 -0.80 -3.51
C ALA A 44 11.80 -1.87 -4.39
N LYS A 45 12.60 -2.68 -5.10
CA LYS A 45 12.11 -3.82 -5.90
C LYS A 45 11.45 -4.89 -5.03
N ASP A 46 12.08 -5.28 -3.92
CA ASP A 46 11.51 -6.26 -2.99
C ASP A 46 10.19 -5.76 -2.39
N TYR A 47 10.15 -4.48 -2.01
CA TYR A 47 8.94 -3.82 -1.52
C TYR A 47 7.83 -3.78 -2.57
N GLN A 48 8.13 -3.37 -3.81
CA GLN A 48 7.15 -3.37 -4.90
C GLN A 48 6.65 -4.80 -5.22
N ALA A 49 7.52 -5.80 -5.15
CA ALA A 49 7.14 -7.20 -5.34
C ALA A 49 6.19 -7.69 -4.24
N LYS A 50 6.46 -7.36 -2.97
CA LYS A 50 5.56 -7.64 -1.85
C LYS A 50 4.23 -6.91 -2.01
N LYS A 51 4.24 -5.63 -2.38
CA LYS A 51 3.04 -4.82 -2.65
C LYS A 51 2.18 -5.42 -3.76
N ALA A 52 2.80 -5.92 -4.82
CA ALA A 52 2.11 -6.61 -5.91
C ALA A 52 1.54 -7.96 -5.45
N ALA A 53 2.33 -8.77 -4.72
CA ALA A 53 1.89 -10.06 -4.18
C ALA A 53 0.72 -9.93 -3.19
N ALA A 54 0.68 -8.85 -2.42
CA ALA A 54 -0.40 -8.52 -1.51
C ALA A 54 -1.62 -7.88 -2.19
N GLY A 55 -1.56 -7.60 -3.50
CA GLY A 55 -2.66 -7.01 -4.26
C GLY A 55 -2.83 -5.50 -4.08
N PHE A 56 -1.85 -4.81 -3.48
CA PHE A 56 -1.87 -3.36 -3.30
C PHE A 56 -1.35 -2.59 -4.51
N ALA A 57 -0.58 -3.22 -5.42
CA ALA A 57 -0.05 -2.57 -6.63
C ALA A 57 -1.09 -2.36 -7.75
N GLY A 58 -2.27 -2.98 -7.63
CA GLY A 58 -3.34 -2.95 -8.63
C GLY A 58 -4.72 -2.88 -8.00
N LEU A 59 -4.89 -2.10 -6.93
CA LEU A 59 -6.17 -1.98 -6.22
C LEU A 59 -7.32 -1.63 -7.18
N THR A 60 -7.06 -0.75 -8.13
CA THR A 60 -8.04 -0.27 -9.13
C THR A 60 -8.16 -1.14 -10.36
N TRP A 61 -7.28 -2.12 -10.55
CA TRP A 61 -7.33 -3.00 -11.71
C TRP A 61 -8.42 -4.05 -11.54
N ARG A 62 -8.99 -4.53 -12.66
CA ARG A 62 -9.97 -5.61 -12.62
C ARG A 62 -9.39 -6.87 -12.01
N LYS A 63 -10.23 -7.66 -11.34
CA LYS A 63 -9.85 -8.97 -10.78
C LYS A 63 -9.30 -9.91 -11.86
N GLU A 64 -9.84 -9.81 -13.08
CA GLU A 64 -9.39 -10.55 -14.26
C GLU A 64 -7.92 -10.26 -14.64
N ALA A 65 -7.41 -9.06 -14.31
CA ALA A 65 -6.04 -8.64 -14.54
C ALA A 65 -5.15 -8.79 -13.29
N GLY A 66 -5.63 -9.46 -12.24
CA GLY A 66 -4.91 -9.63 -10.97
C GLY A 66 -5.05 -8.45 -9.99
N GLY A 67 -6.01 -7.55 -10.22
CA GLY A 67 -6.33 -6.45 -9.30
C GLY A 67 -7.40 -6.77 -8.26
N ARG A 68 -7.73 -5.80 -7.41
CA ARG A 68 -8.82 -5.93 -6.42
C ARG A 68 -10.15 -5.30 -6.87
N GLU A 69 -10.16 -4.63 -8.03
CA GLU A 69 -11.33 -3.96 -8.60
C GLU A 69 -11.98 -2.97 -7.62
N LEU A 70 -11.14 -2.38 -6.78
CA LEU A 70 -11.52 -1.42 -5.75
C LEU A 70 -11.58 -0.01 -6.32
N PRO A 71 -12.46 0.83 -5.74
CA PRO A 71 -12.46 2.26 -6.01
C PRO A 71 -11.08 2.92 -5.85
N PRO A 72 -10.75 3.93 -6.67
CA PRO A 72 -9.46 4.63 -6.61
C PRO A 72 -9.17 5.29 -5.26
N ILE A 73 -10.20 5.57 -4.44
CA ILE A 73 -10.01 6.09 -3.08
C ILE A 73 -9.20 5.14 -2.19
N PHE A 74 -9.34 3.82 -2.35
CA PHE A 74 -8.51 2.85 -1.61
C PHE A 74 -7.04 2.92 -2.01
N SER A 75 -6.75 3.21 -3.29
CA SER A 75 -5.38 3.45 -3.73
C SER A 75 -4.81 4.74 -3.12
N VAL A 76 -5.65 5.77 -2.93
CA VAL A 76 -5.25 7.01 -2.26
C VAL A 76 -4.98 6.77 -0.78
N ILE A 77 -5.86 6.04 -0.08
CA ILE A 77 -5.67 5.68 1.34
C ILE A 77 -4.38 4.89 1.52
N PHE A 78 -4.12 3.89 0.67
CA PHE A 78 -2.88 3.13 0.72
C PHE A 78 -1.66 4.04 0.51
N ASN A 79 -1.73 4.98 -0.45
CA ASN A 79 -0.64 5.92 -0.69
C ASN A 79 -0.42 6.88 0.48
N GLN A 80 -1.48 7.30 1.18
CA GLN A 80 -1.37 8.13 2.39
C GLN A 80 -0.69 7.38 3.54
N GLU A 81 -0.98 6.08 3.72
CA GLU A 81 -0.29 5.27 4.74
C GLU A 81 1.18 4.97 4.35
N GLU A 82 1.48 4.90 3.04
CA GLU A 82 2.82 4.64 2.51
C GLU A 82 3.76 5.87 2.57
N GLN A 83 3.21 7.09 2.53
CA GLN A 83 3.95 8.37 2.54
C GLN A 83 4.47 8.79 3.91
#